data_AF-A0A7W5QIZ1-F1
#
_entry.id   AF-A0A7W5QIZ1-F1
#
_cell.length_a   1.000
_cell.length_b   1.000
_cell.length_c   1.000
_cell.angle_alpha   90.00
_cell.angle_beta   90.00
_cell.angle_gamma   90.00
#
_symmetry.space_group_name_H-M   'P 1'
#
loop_
_entity.id
_entity.type
_entity.pdbx_description
1 polymer ?
#
loop_
_entity_poly.entity_id
_entity_poly.type
_entity_poly.pdbx_seq_one_letter_code
_entity_poly.pdbx_strand_id
1 'polypeptide(L)'
;MATLLRELEMLQDRAFAVCGRLMAALIDARIEQNIAPIVGKSIRAGISDVAVQISGAQGATADVHRLLEALAKARGLDVRLYGDTDKQDPRPGFTA
;
A
#
# COMPACT_ATOMS: atom_id res chain seq x y z
N MET A 1 -16.59 -8.58 -12.27
CA MET A 1 -15.47 -9.19 -11.54
C MET A 1 -15.32 -8.39 -10.25
N ALA A 2 -15.19 -9.03 -9.09
CA ALA A 2 -14.91 -8.26 -7.88
C ALA A 2 -13.50 -7.66 -7.98
N THR A 3 -13.31 -6.46 -7.47
CA THR A 3 -12.04 -5.70 -7.58
C THR A 3 -11.60 -5.14 -6.24
N LEU A 4 -12.35 -5.40 -5.17
CA LEU A 4 -12.20 -4.71 -3.88
C LEU A 4 -10.84 -4.94 -3.21
N LEU A 5 -10.33 -6.17 -3.22
CA LEU A 5 -9.02 -6.46 -2.66
C LEU A 5 -7.90 -5.74 -3.43
N ARG A 6 -7.96 -5.79 -4.76
CA ARG A 6 -7.02 -5.10 -5.63
C ARG A 6 -7.11 -3.58 -5.50
N GLU A 7 -8.31 -3.04 -5.36
CA GLU A 7 -8.54 -1.61 -5.11
C GLU A 7 -7.92 -1.17 -3.79
N LEU A 8 -8.06 -1.97 -2.72
CA LEU A 8 -7.45 -1.69 -1.42
C LEU A 8 -5.91 -1.66 -1.50
N GLU A 9 -5.31 -2.67 -2.12
CA GLU A 9 -3.85 -2.71 -2.36
C GLU A 9 -3.37 -1.47 -3.11
N MET A 10 -4.04 -1.14 -4.22
CA MET A 10 -3.69 0.02 -5.05
C MET A 10 -3.86 1.34 -4.31
N LEU A 11 -4.88 1.47 -3.44
CA LEU A 11 -5.08 2.65 -2.61
C LEU A 11 -3.95 2.81 -1.59
N GLN A 12 -3.50 1.71 -0.97
CA GLN A 12 -2.38 1.72 -0.03
C GLN A 12 -1.06 2.09 -0.70
N ASP A 13 -0.77 1.53 -1.88
CA ASP A 13 0.41 1.90 -2.68
C ASP A 13 0.42 3.38 -3.04
N ARG A 14 -0.73 3.90 -3.48
CA ARG A 14 -0.88 5.32 -3.80
C ARG A 14 -0.68 6.20 -2.56
N ALA A 15 -1.26 5.82 -1.42
CA ALA A 15 -1.09 6.55 -0.16
C ALA A 15 0.38 6.58 0.28
N PHE A 16 1.07 5.43 0.23
CA PHE A 16 2.49 5.34 0.57
C PHE A 16 3.35 6.22 -0.36
N ALA A 17 3.07 6.19 -1.66
CA ALA A 17 3.76 7.03 -2.64
C ALA A 17 3.53 8.53 -2.39
N VAL A 18 2.34 8.94 -1.94
CA VAL A 18 2.06 10.33 -1.54
C VAL A 18 2.93 10.73 -0.35
N CYS A 19 3.12 9.88 0.66
CA CYS A 19 4.00 10.17 1.79
C CYS A 19 5.44 10.48 1.34
N GLY A 20 5.99 9.69 0.42
CA GLY A 20 7.33 9.92 -0.14
C GLY A 20 7.43 11.27 -0.87
N ARG A 21 6.45 11.58 -1.74
CA ARG A 21 6.40 12.86 -2.46
C ARG A 21 6.26 14.05 -1.51
N LEU A 22 5.44 13.93 -0.48
CA LEU A 22 5.25 14.98 0.52
C LEU A 22 6.54 15.23 1.32
N MET A 23 7.25 14.18 1.71
CA MET A 23 8.52 14.29 2.41
C MET A 23 9.58 15.00 1.55
N ALA A 24 9.67 14.64 0.26
CA ALA A 24 10.57 15.28 -0.68
C ALA A 24 10.26 16.77 -0.84
N ALA A 25 8.99 17.11 -1.13
CA ALA A 25 8.56 18.50 -1.28
C ALA A 25 8.83 19.35 -0.03
N LEU A 26 8.66 18.79 1.16
CA LEU A 26 8.98 19.48 2.42
C LEU A 26 10.48 19.80 2.54
N ILE A 27 11.35 18.86 2.15
CA ILE A 27 12.81 19.04 2.19
C ILE A 27 13.26 20.04 1.14
N ASP A 28 12.74 19.94 -0.08
CA ASP A 28 13.07 20.83 -1.19
C ASP A 28 12.70 22.27 -0.86
N ALA A 29 11.45 22.51 -0.42
CA ALA A 29 10.99 23.84 -0.02
C ALA A 29 11.84 24.45 1.11
N ARG A 30 12.31 23.64 2.06
CA ARG A 30 13.21 24.08 3.13
C ARG A 30 14.57 24.52 2.57
N ILE A 31 15.13 23.75 1.65
CA ILE A 31 16.43 24.05 1.02
C ILE A 31 16.32 25.34 0.21
N GLU A 32 15.28 25.47 -0.61
CA GLU A 32 15.03 26.65 -1.45
C GLU A 32 14.89 27.95 -0.63
N GLN A 33 14.32 27.85 0.58
CA GLN A 33 14.13 28.98 1.48
C GLN A 33 15.31 29.19 2.45
N ASN A 34 16.38 28.41 2.33
CA ASN A 34 17.56 28.44 3.21
C ASN A 34 17.19 28.30 4.71
N ILE A 35 16.16 27.50 5.00
CA ILE A 35 15.65 27.26 6.34
C ILE A 35 16.50 26.18 7.03
N ALA A 36 16.80 26.39 8.32
CA ALA A 36 17.59 25.45 9.10
C ALA A 36 16.97 24.02 9.15
N PRO A 37 17.76 22.94 9.07
CA PRO A 37 17.25 21.55 9.06
C PRO A 37 16.40 21.15 10.26
N ILE A 38 16.56 21.85 11.39
CA ILE A 38 15.80 21.61 12.63
C ILE A 38 14.34 22.07 12.51
N VAL A 39 14.07 23.05 11.66
CA VAL A 39 12.71 23.52 11.40
C VAL A 39 11.94 22.41 10.68
N GLY A 40 10.75 22.09 11.19
CA GLY A 40 9.91 21.00 10.69
C GLY A 40 10.36 19.59 11.11
N LYS A 41 11.25 19.43 12.10
CA LYS A 41 11.65 18.09 12.61
C LYS A 41 10.45 17.24 13.04
N SER A 42 9.47 17.83 13.73
CA SER A 42 8.24 17.14 14.15
C SER A 42 7.36 16.75 12.97
N ILE A 43 7.34 17.56 11.90
CA ILE A 43 6.57 17.29 10.69
C ILE A 43 7.15 16.08 9.95
N ARG A 44 8.48 16.00 9.82
CA ARG A 44 9.14 14.83 9.21
C ARG A 44 8.84 13.55 9.98
N ALA A 45 8.92 13.58 11.31
CA ALA A 45 8.56 12.42 12.13
C ALA A 45 7.10 11.99 11.87
N GLY A 46 6.17 12.93 11.82
CA GLY A 46 4.76 12.64 11.53
C GLY A 46 4.53 12.01 10.15
N ILE A 47 5.17 12.52 9.09
CA ILE A 47 5.04 11.92 7.74
C ILE A 47 5.63 10.50 7.72
N SER A 48 6.78 10.29 8.39
CA SER A 48 7.39 8.96 8.50
C SER A 48 6.51 7.97 9.25
N ASP A 49 5.89 8.39 10.36
CA ASP A 49 4.98 7.53 11.14
C ASP A 49 3.76 7.12 10.31
N VAL A 50 3.19 8.03 9.51
CA VAL A 50 2.10 7.72 8.58
C VAL A 50 2.56 6.69 7.53
N ALA A 51 3.76 6.86 6.96
CA ALA A 51 4.29 5.91 5.98
C ALA A 51 4.48 4.51 6.59
N VAL A 52 4.98 4.42 7.83
CA VAL A 52 5.11 3.15 8.56
C VAL A 52 3.76 2.48 8.77
N GLN A 53 2.73 3.23 9.17
CA GLN A 53 1.39 2.68 9.36
C GLN A 53 0.78 2.16 8.06
N ILE A 54 0.96 2.88 6.93
CA ILE A 54 0.51 2.41 5.62
C ILE A 54 1.24 1.13 5.22
N SER A 55 2.56 1.07 5.44
CA SER A 55 3.35 -0.14 5.17
C SER A 55 2.89 -1.34 6.00
N GLY A 56 2.58 -1.12 7.27
CA GLY A 56 1.96 -2.14 8.11
C GLY A 56 0.60 -2.61 7.58
N ALA A 57 -0.23 -1.68 7.10
CA ALA A 57 -1.52 -1.99 6.50
C ALA A 57 -1.40 -2.80 5.20
N GLN A 58 -0.39 -2.54 4.37
CA GLN A 58 -0.09 -3.36 3.18
C GLN A 58 0.22 -4.80 3.56
N GLY A 59 1.07 -5.01 4.57
CA GLY A 59 1.38 -6.35 5.09
C GLY A 59 0.13 -7.08 5.61
N ALA A 60 -0.66 -6.40 6.45
CA ALA A 60 -1.91 -6.95 6.96
C ALA A 60 -2.92 -7.28 5.86
N THR A 61 -2.97 -6.48 4.79
CA THR A 61 -3.85 -6.72 3.63
C THR A 61 -3.43 -7.97 2.86
N ALA A 62 -2.12 -8.17 2.66
CA ALA A 62 -1.59 -9.38 2.04
C ALA A 62 -1.88 -10.64 2.91
N ASP A 63 -1.85 -10.51 4.23
CA ASP A 63 -2.23 -11.62 5.12
C ASP A 63 -3.74 -11.92 5.06
N VAL A 64 -4.58 -10.88 5.04
CA VAL A 64 -6.04 -11.02 4.84
C VAL A 64 -6.35 -11.68 3.50
N HIS A 65 -5.64 -11.33 2.43
CA HIS A 65 -5.74 -11.98 1.13
C HIS A 65 -5.54 -13.51 1.27
N ARG A 66 -4.42 -13.94 1.87
CA ARG A 66 -4.15 -15.37 2.05
C ARG A 66 -5.22 -16.09 2.88
N LEU A 67 -5.78 -15.42 3.90
CA LEU A 67 -6.86 -15.97 4.70
C LEU A 67 -8.16 -16.13 3.90
N LEU A 68 -8.49 -15.16 3.04
CA LEU A 68 -9.63 -15.24 2.14
C LEU A 68 -9.47 -16.39 1.13
N GLU A 69 -8.28 -16.57 0.55
CA GLU A 69 -7.98 -17.73 -0.31
C GLU A 69 -8.18 -19.06 0.42
N ALA A 70 -7.64 -19.18 1.64
CA ALA A 70 -7.76 -20.40 2.45
C ALA A 70 -9.23 -20.71 2.79
N LEU A 71 -10.00 -19.70 3.18
CA LEU A 71 -11.43 -19.83 3.46
C LEU A 71 -12.20 -20.27 2.22
N ALA A 72 -11.93 -19.65 1.07
CA ALA A 72 -12.59 -19.97 -0.18
C ALA A 72 -12.34 -21.43 -0.59
N LYS A 73 -11.08 -21.89 -0.53
CA LYS A 73 -10.71 -23.29 -0.78
C LYS A 73 -11.42 -24.26 0.18
N ALA A 74 -11.47 -23.93 1.48
CA ALA A 74 -12.11 -24.79 2.48
C ALA A 74 -13.63 -24.90 2.33
N ARG A 75 -14.27 -23.91 1.70
CA ARG A 75 -15.74 -23.82 1.55
C ARG A 75 -16.23 -24.04 0.12
N GLY A 76 -15.33 -24.30 -0.83
CA GLY A 76 -15.68 -24.40 -2.25
C GLY A 76 -16.22 -23.10 -2.83
N LEU A 77 -15.80 -21.95 -2.29
CA LEU A 77 -16.17 -20.63 -2.82
C LEU A 77 -15.19 -20.20 -3.90
N ASP A 78 -15.70 -19.42 -4.85
CA ASP A 78 -14.88 -18.80 -5.89
C ASP A 78 -14.06 -17.65 -5.30
N VAL A 79 -12.73 -17.78 -5.29
CA VAL A 79 -11.78 -16.74 -4.82
C VAL A 79 -11.94 -15.40 -5.55
N ARG A 80 -12.42 -15.43 -6.80
CA ARG A 80 -12.64 -14.23 -7.62
C ARG A 80 -13.78 -13.35 -7.08
N LEU A 81 -14.55 -13.83 -6.10
CA LEU A 81 -15.62 -13.07 -5.45
C LEU A 81 -15.11 -11.87 -4.65
N TYR A 82 -13.83 -11.87 -4.24
CA TYR A 82 -13.23 -10.77 -3.47
C TYR A 82 -12.22 -9.94 -4.28
N GLY A 83 -12.00 -10.31 -5.55
CA GLY A 83 -11.09 -9.64 -6.46
C GLY A 83 -9.67 -10.20 -6.45
N ASP A 84 -9.54 -11.45 -6.02
CA ASP A 84 -8.33 -12.22 -6.24
C ASP A 84 -8.28 -12.78 -7.67
N THR A 85 -7.11 -12.70 -8.29
CA THR A 85 -6.79 -13.41 -9.53
C THR A 85 -5.98 -14.63 -9.15
N ASP A 86 -6.50 -15.82 -9.45
CA ASP A 86 -5.78 -17.07 -9.23
C ASP A 86 -4.38 -16.97 -9.83
N LYS A 87 -3.35 -16.97 -8.99
CA LYS A 87 -1.94 -16.84 -9.40
C LYS A 87 -1.46 -18.05 -10.22
N GLN A 88 -2.28 -19.11 -10.31
CA GLN A 88 -2.06 -20.26 -11.17
C GLN A 88 -2.81 -20.18 -12.51
N ASP A 89 -3.62 -19.15 -12.74
CA ASP A 89 -4.27 -18.92 -14.02
C ASP A 89 -3.21 -18.51 -15.06
N PRO A 90 -2.94 -19.33 -16.10
CA PRO A 90 -1.87 -19.08 -17.07
C PRO A 90 -2.20 -17.92 -18.04
N ARG A 91 -3.30 -17.20 -17.83
CA ARG A 91 -3.62 -16.02 -18.64
C ARG A 91 -2.56 -14.94 -18.45
N PRO A 92 -2.01 -14.39 -19.55
CA PRO A 92 -0.78 -13.61 -19.51
C PRO A 92 -1.01 -12.30 -18.78
N GLY A 93 -0.19 -12.01 -17.76
CA GLY A 93 -0.33 -10.76 -17.04
C GLY A 93 0.82 -10.34 -16.14
N PHE A 94 1.45 -11.21 -15.36
CA PHE A 94 2.58 -10.79 -14.51
C PHE A 94 3.37 -11.99 -13.99
N THR A 95 4.61 -12.16 -14.46
CA THR A 95 5.65 -12.88 -13.71
C THR A 95 6.30 -11.90 -12.73
N ALA A 96 6.55 -12.38 -11.52
CA ALA A 96 7.26 -11.66 -10.45
C ALA A 96 8.63 -11.12 -10.91
#